data_AF-A0A7V7MPR6-F1
#
_entry.id   AF-A0A7V7MPR6-F1
#
_cell.length_a   1.000
_cell.length_b   1.000
_cell.length_c   1.000
_cell.angle_alpha   90.00
_cell.angle_beta   90.00
_cell.angle_gamma   90.00
#
_symmetry.space_group_name_H-M   'P 1'
#
loop_
_entity.id
_entity.type
_entity.pdbx_description
1 polymer ?
#
loop_
_entity_poly.entity_id
_entity_poly.type
_entity_poly.pdbx_seq_one_letter_code
_entity_poly.pdbx_strand_id
1 'polypeptide(L)'
;MKDSCFEKLARLPIWLRGGAWLLSLLVLAWASNQPGGDEEPHFSSGYLSNWLHVPMYGGMALLTLLLIGSGAPRRWSSWIFLPFWILVIGCLDEWNQMQDGFRHASLQDLGSDFMGACFALCFARWASRNPLQTRAGFHLLGLSLTFSLLWGALVMVTPDIPIPYLQP
;
A
#
# COMPACT_ATOMS: atom_id res chain seq x y z
N MET A 1 2.39 -31.32 -8.18
CA MET A 1 3.20 -30.11 -7.92
C MET A 1 2.79 -29.57 -6.54
N LYS A 2 3.72 -29.19 -5.66
CA LYS A 2 3.32 -28.56 -4.39
C LYS A 2 2.71 -27.18 -4.69
N ASP A 3 1.76 -26.74 -3.89
CA ASP A 3 1.19 -25.38 -4.04
C ASP A 3 2.14 -24.35 -3.42
N SER A 4 2.23 -23.17 -4.05
CA SER A 4 2.96 -22.03 -3.50
C SER A 4 2.27 -21.46 -2.25
N CYS A 5 2.98 -20.62 -1.47
CA CYS A 5 2.38 -19.94 -0.31
C CYS A 5 1.16 -19.08 -0.73
N PHE A 6 1.34 -18.27 -1.78
CA PHE A 6 0.26 -17.45 -2.32
C PHE A 6 -0.93 -18.28 -2.84
N GLU A 7 -0.66 -19.39 -3.54
CA GLU A 7 -1.71 -20.28 -4.06
C GLU A 7 -2.56 -20.88 -2.94
N LYS A 8 -1.97 -21.20 -1.78
CA LYS A 8 -2.70 -21.68 -0.60
C LYS A 8 -3.66 -20.62 -0.05
N LEU A 9 -3.20 -19.38 0.08
CA LEU A 9 -4.04 -18.28 0.56
C LEU A 9 -5.16 -17.93 -0.44
N ALA A 10 -4.85 -17.95 -1.74
CA ALA A 10 -5.83 -17.66 -2.78
C ALA A 10 -6.93 -18.74 -2.92
N ARG A 11 -6.72 -19.93 -2.34
CA ARG A 11 -7.74 -21.00 -2.25
C ARG A 11 -8.70 -20.86 -1.09
N LEU A 12 -8.47 -19.91 -0.18
CA LEU A 12 -9.44 -19.61 0.86
C LEU A 12 -10.80 -19.26 0.22
N PRO A 13 -11.92 -19.65 0.86
CA PRO A 13 -13.26 -19.28 0.42
C PRO A 13 -13.37 -17.80 0.06
N ILE A 14 -14.09 -17.48 -1.03
CA ILE A 14 -14.19 -16.11 -1.52
C ILE A 14 -14.75 -15.14 -0.48
N TRP A 15 -15.64 -15.60 0.41
CA TRP A 15 -16.19 -14.77 1.48
C TRP A 15 -15.15 -14.40 2.54
N LEU A 16 -14.15 -15.25 2.82
CA LEU A 16 -13.03 -14.89 3.70
C LEU A 16 -12.13 -13.85 3.05
N ARG A 17 -11.80 -14.05 1.77
CA ARG A 17 -10.96 -13.11 1.01
C ARG A 17 -11.66 -11.75 0.84
N GLY A 18 -12.95 -11.77 0.49
CA GLY A 18 -13.80 -10.59 0.38
C GLY A 18 -14.06 -9.89 1.70
N GLY A 19 -14.29 -10.65 2.78
CA GLY A 19 -14.42 -10.10 4.12
C GLY A 19 -13.14 -9.41 4.59
N ALA A 20 -11.98 -10.03 4.37
CA ALA A 20 -10.69 -9.43 4.71
C ALA A 20 -10.41 -8.15 3.90
N TRP A 21 -10.71 -8.17 2.59
CA TRP A 21 -10.58 -7.00 1.72
C TRP A 21 -11.53 -5.86 2.09
N LEU A 22 -12.79 -6.17 2.43
CA LEU A 22 -13.74 -5.18 2.90
C LEU A 22 -13.29 -4.60 4.24
N LEU A 23 -12.79 -5.43 5.15
CA LEU A 23 -12.24 -4.98 6.42
C LEU A 23 -11.05 -4.05 6.22
N SER A 24 -10.14 -4.33 5.27
CA SER A 24 -9.03 -3.42 4.98
C SER A 24 -9.50 -2.07 4.43
N LEU A 25 -10.56 -2.04 3.61
CA LEU A 25 -11.17 -0.78 3.18
C LEU A 25 -11.76 0.00 4.35
N LEU A 26 -12.46 -0.67 5.26
CA LEU A 26 -13.03 -0.03 6.44
C LEU A 26 -11.95 0.52 7.36
N VAL A 27 -10.82 -0.20 7.53
CA VAL A 27 -9.67 0.27 8.30
C VAL A 27 -9.01 1.47 7.63
N LEU A 28 -8.84 1.45 6.30
CA LEU A 28 -8.32 2.60 5.54
C LEU A 28 -9.23 3.82 5.70
N ALA A 29 -10.53 3.66 5.48
CA ALA A 29 -11.50 4.75 5.65
C ALA A 29 -11.53 5.27 7.10
N TRP A 30 -11.43 4.39 8.09
CA TRP A 30 -11.35 4.82 9.50
C TRP A 30 -10.06 5.59 9.79
N ALA A 31 -8.92 5.15 9.25
CA ALA A 31 -7.63 5.81 9.40
C ALA A 31 -7.60 7.18 8.70
N SER A 32 -8.19 7.27 7.51
CA SER A 32 -8.38 8.51 6.74
C SER A 32 -9.05 9.61 7.56
N ASN A 33 -10.07 9.25 8.33
CA ASN A 33 -10.85 10.17 9.16
C ASN A 33 -10.20 10.50 10.52
N GLN A 34 -9.00 9.97 10.81
CA GLN A 34 -8.30 10.38 12.02
C GLN A 34 -7.69 11.77 11.79
N PRO A 35 -7.85 12.73 12.72
CA PRO A 35 -7.29 14.06 12.56
C PRO A 35 -5.78 13.97 12.35
N GLY A 36 -5.29 14.64 11.32
CA GLY A 36 -3.85 14.85 11.14
C GLY A 36 -3.35 15.79 12.20
N GLY A 37 -2.26 15.43 12.87
CA GLY A 37 -1.51 16.42 13.62
C GLY A 37 -0.81 17.35 12.62
N ASP A 38 -0.96 18.67 12.81
CA ASP A 38 -0.12 19.72 12.18
C ASP A 38 1.35 19.63 12.66
N GLU A 39 1.86 18.43 12.87
CA GLU A 39 3.17 18.23 13.48
C GLU A 39 4.23 18.36 12.38
N GLU A 40 5.10 19.36 12.57
CA GLU A 40 6.31 19.58 11.78
C GLU A 40 7.02 18.25 11.43
N PRO A 41 7.74 18.17 10.29
CA PRO A 41 8.38 16.96 9.75
C PRO A 41 9.60 16.48 10.57
N HIS A 42 9.53 16.58 11.89
CA HIS A 42 10.42 15.93 12.83
C HIS A 42 10.02 14.47 13.02
N PHE A 43 10.89 13.69 13.66
CA PHE A 43 10.63 12.30 14.04
C PHE A 43 9.53 12.28 15.13
N SER A 44 8.29 12.49 14.71
CA SER A 44 7.10 12.65 15.55
C SER A 44 6.21 11.41 15.48
N SER A 45 5.18 11.40 16.32
CA SER A 45 4.14 10.37 16.25
C SER A 45 3.37 10.43 14.92
N GLY A 46 3.17 11.63 14.37
CA GLY A 46 2.59 11.84 13.05
C GLY A 46 3.43 11.23 11.92
N TYR A 47 4.76 11.41 11.97
CA TYR A 47 5.68 10.82 10.99
C TYR A 47 5.63 9.28 10.97
N LEU A 48 5.58 8.66 12.16
CA LEU A 48 5.40 7.21 12.29
C LEU A 48 4.05 6.75 11.74
N SER A 49 3.00 7.55 11.89
CA SER A 49 1.68 7.25 11.34
C SER A 49 1.68 7.30 9.80
N ASN A 50 2.35 8.29 9.20
CA ASN A 50 2.48 8.41 7.74
C ASN A 50 3.30 7.23 7.18
N TRP A 51 4.29 6.74 7.94
CA TRP A 51 5.02 5.53 7.59
C TRP A 51 4.17 4.26 7.54
N LEU A 52 3.03 4.22 8.22
CA LEU A 52 2.10 3.10 8.17
C LEU A 52 1.27 3.06 6.89
N HIS A 53 1.22 4.14 6.09
CA HIS A 53 0.53 4.12 4.80
C HIS A 53 1.12 3.06 3.87
N VAL A 54 2.45 2.98 3.77
CA VAL A 54 3.14 2.01 2.90
C VAL A 54 2.68 0.56 3.17
N PRO A 55 2.76 0.03 4.42
CA PRO A 55 2.25 -1.32 4.70
C PRO A 55 0.72 -1.42 4.62
N MET A 56 -0.06 -0.38 4.94
CA MET A 56 -1.52 -0.41 4.83
C MET A 56 -1.98 -0.59 3.38
N TYR A 57 -1.49 0.26 2.47
CA TYR A 57 -1.78 0.16 1.04
C TYR A 57 -1.17 -1.09 0.41
N GLY A 58 0.00 -1.53 0.90
CA GLY A 58 0.55 -2.83 0.54
C GLY A 58 -0.36 -3.99 0.95
N GLY A 59 -0.93 -3.96 2.16
CA GLY A 59 -1.90 -4.95 2.64
C GLY A 59 -3.16 -4.98 1.78
N MET A 60 -3.71 -3.81 1.46
CA MET A 60 -4.86 -3.65 0.57
C MET A 60 -4.58 -4.21 -0.83
N ALA A 61 -3.40 -3.94 -1.38
CA ALA A 61 -2.94 -4.47 -2.66
C ALA A 61 -2.82 -6.01 -2.62
N LEU A 62 -2.26 -6.58 -1.56
CA LEU A 62 -2.19 -8.04 -1.37
C LEU A 62 -3.58 -8.68 -1.31
N LEU A 63 -4.50 -8.10 -0.54
CA LEU A 63 -5.88 -8.60 -0.42
C LEU A 63 -6.63 -8.50 -1.76
N THR A 64 -6.40 -7.43 -2.51
CA THR A 64 -6.94 -7.28 -3.87
C THR A 64 -6.42 -8.37 -4.81
N LEU A 65 -5.11 -8.66 -4.78
CA LEU A 65 -4.54 -9.78 -5.55
C LEU A 65 -5.12 -11.13 -5.13
N LEU A 66 -5.30 -11.35 -3.83
CA LEU A 66 -5.93 -12.56 -3.31
C LEU A 66 -7.36 -12.71 -3.81
N LEU A 67 -8.14 -11.62 -3.87
CA LEU A 67 -9.49 -11.61 -4.45
C LEU A 67 -9.50 -12.01 -5.92
N ILE A 68 -8.61 -11.42 -6.74
CA ILE A 68 -8.49 -11.74 -8.18
C ILE A 68 -8.16 -13.22 -8.39
N GLY A 69 -7.30 -13.79 -7.52
CA GLY A 69 -7.06 -15.23 -7.45
C GLY A 69 -5.59 -15.63 -7.61
N SER A 70 -5.34 -16.93 -7.58
CA SER A 70 -4.00 -17.53 -7.44
C SER A 70 -3.00 -17.16 -8.55
N GLY A 71 -3.49 -16.93 -9.77
CA GLY A 71 -2.67 -16.52 -10.91
C GLY A 71 -2.35 -15.03 -10.96
N ALA A 72 -3.02 -14.20 -10.15
CA ALA A 72 -2.96 -12.74 -10.25
C ALA A 72 -1.53 -12.19 -10.20
N PRO A 73 -0.63 -12.59 -9.28
CA PRO A 73 0.70 -12.00 -9.19
C PRO A 73 1.59 -12.25 -10.41
N ARG A 74 1.26 -13.26 -11.23
CA ARG A 74 2.03 -13.64 -12.42
C ARG A 74 1.52 -12.99 -13.71
N ARG A 75 0.32 -12.40 -13.70
CA ARG A 75 -0.31 -11.79 -14.89
C ARG A 75 0.14 -10.35 -15.05
N TRP A 76 0.60 -9.99 -16.25
CA TRP A 76 0.97 -8.60 -16.58
C TRP A 76 -0.17 -7.61 -16.33
N SER A 77 -1.42 -8.00 -16.58
CA SER A 77 -2.58 -7.15 -16.29
C SER A 77 -2.66 -6.74 -14.82
N SER A 78 -2.29 -7.60 -13.88
CA SER A 78 -2.24 -7.25 -12.45
C SER A 78 -1.13 -6.25 -12.13
N TRP A 79 -0.03 -6.26 -12.90
CA TRP A 79 1.08 -5.32 -12.72
C TRP A 79 0.76 -3.90 -13.15
N ILE A 80 -0.23 -3.75 -14.04
CA ILE A 80 -0.77 -2.44 -14.42
C ILE A 80 -1.95 -2.08 -13.54
N PHE A 81 -2.90 -3.01 -13.37
CA PHE A 81 -4.14 -2.76 -12.66
C PHE A 81 -3.91 -2.44 -11.18
N LEU A 82 -3.04 -3.17 -10.48
CA LEU A 82 -2.93 -3.05 -9.03
C LEU A 82 -2.35 -1.70 -8.59
N PRO A 83 -1.22 -1.21 -9.15
CA PRO A 83 -0.72 0.10 -8.77
C PRO A 83 -1.67 1.22 -9.18
N PHE A 84 -2.32 1.11 -10.35
CA PHE A 84 -3.35 2.05 -10.78
C PHE A 84 -4.55 2.08 -9.83
N TRP A 85 -5.06 0.90 -9.44
CA TRP A 85 -6.17 0.77 -8.51
C TRP A 85 -5.86 1.36 -7.14
N ILE A 86 -4.64 1.16 -6.64
CA ILE A 86 -4.21 1.76 -5.39
C ILE A 86 -4.07 3.28 -5.51
N LEU A 87 -3.57 3.82 -6.63
CA LEU A 87 -3.58 5.26 -6.88
C LEU A 87 -5.00 5.83 -6.85
N VAL A 88 -5.98 5.12 -7.42
CA VAL A 88 -7.40 5.55 -7.34
C VAL A 88 -7.88 5.58 -5.89
N ILE A 89 -7.55 4.57 -5.09
CA ILE A 89 -7.92 4.54 -3.66
C ILE A 89 -7.21 5.66 -2.90
N GLY A 90 -5.91 5.87 -3.11
CA GLY A 90 -5.15 6.96 -2.50
C GLY A 90 -5.75 8.31 -2.86
N CYS A 91 -6.10 8.56 -4.12
CA CYS A 91 -6.77 9.81 -4.51
C CYS A 91 -8.12 10.00 -3.79
N LEU A 92 -8.87 8.92 -3.53
CA LEU A 92 -10.11 8.99 -2.77
C LEU A 92 -9.87 9.24 -1.27
N ASP A 93 -8.79 8.69 -0.72
CA ASP A 93 -8.35 8.94 0.64
C ASP A 93 -7.96 10.41 0.83
N GLU A 94 -7.08 10.93 -0.02
CA GLU A 94 -6.69 12.36 -0.05
C GLU A 94 -7.92 13.27 -0.21
N TRP A 95 -8.84 12.93 -1.12
CA TRP A 95 -10.10 13.66 -1.30
C TRP A 95 -10.94 13.69 -0.02
N ASN A 96 -11.03 12.56 0.68
CA ASN A 96 -11.78 12.46 1.93
C ASN A 96 -11.14 13.33 3.03
N GLN A 97 -9.82 13.27 3.17
CA GLN A 97 -9.07 14.02 4.18
C GLN A 97 -9.20 15.54 4.01
N MET A 98 -9.30 16.04 2.77
CA MET A 98 -9.51 17.47 2.50
C MET A 98 -10.84 18.00 3.05
N GLN A 99 -11.86 17.16 3.20
CA GLN A 99 -13.18 17.61 3.66
C GLN A 99 -13.14 18.07 5.12
N ASP A 100 -12.16 17.61 5.90
CA ASP A 100 -11.99 17.98 7.31
C ASP A 100 -11.34 19.37 7.48
N GLY A 101 -10.85 20.00 6.40
CA GLY A 101 -10.39 21.40 6.39
C GLY A 101 -9.04 21.68 7.06
N PHE A 102 -8.42 20.67 7.69
CA PHE A 102 -7.11 20.77 8.36
C PHE A 102 -5.99 20.00 7.66
N ARG A 103 -6.29 19.27 6.57
CA ARG A 103 -5.32 18.48 5.83
C ARG A 103 -5.22 18.92 4.37
N HIS A 104 -4.00 18.89 3.84
CA HIS A 104 -3.73 19.15 2.44
C HIS A 104 -3.44 17.84 1.71
N ALA A 105 -3.96 17.73 0.50
CA ALA A 105 -3.71 16.56 -0.33
C ALA A 105 -2.29 16.57 -0.90
N SER A 106 -1.54 15.50 -0.65
CA SER A 106 -0.10 15.42 -0.94
C SER A 106 0.25 14.39 -2.02
N LEU A 107 1.10 14.78 -2.97
CA LEU A 107 1.70 13.83 -3.91
C LEU A 107 2.66 12.84 -3.20
N GLN A 108 3.22 13.23 -2.06
CA GLN A 108 4.10 12.38 -1.27
C GLN A 108 3.34 11.22 -0.62
N ASP A 109 2.12 11.47 -0.15
CA ASP A 109 1.24 10.44 0.42
C ASP A 109 0.80 9.45 -0.67
N LEU A 110 0.34 9.95 -1.83
CA LEU A 110 0.08 9.10 -3.00
C LEU A 110 1.31 8.28 -3.44
N GLY A 111 2.50 8.87 -3.35
CA GLY A 111 3.76 8.18 -3.65
C GLY A 111 4.02 7.02 -2.69
N SER A 112 3.74 7.21 -1.40
CA SER A 112 3.84 6.19 -0.36
C SER A 112 2.86 5.03 -0.60
N ASP A 113 1.63 5.35 -0.99
CA ASP A 113 0.58 4.36 -1.28
C ASP A 113 0.95 3.50 -2.50
N PHE A 114 1.40 4.16 -3.57
CA PHE A 114 1.88 3.52 -4.79
C PHE A 114 3.09 2.60 -4.51
N MET A 115 4.02 3.07 -3.69
CA MET A 115 5.18 2.29 -3.26
C MET A 115 4.75 1.03 -2.50
N GLY A 116 3.80 1.15 -1.56
CA GLY A 116 3.19 0.02 -0.86
C GLY A 116 2.61 -1.03 -1.82
N ALA A 117 1.85 -0.58 -2.82
CA ALA A 117 1.29 -1.45 -3.86
C ALA A 117 2.36 -2.21 -4.65
N CYS A 118 3.44 -1.52 -5.03
CA CYS A 118 4.55 -2.11 -5.78
C CYS A 118 5.28 -3.17 -4.96
N PHE A 119 5.55 -2.91 -3.68
CA PHE A 119 6.15 -3.90 -2.78
C PHE A 119 5.24 -5.12 -2.62
N ALA A 120 3.95 -4.90 -2.34
CA ALA A 120 2.97 -5.97 -2.22
C ALA A 120 2.94 -6.89 -3.44
N LEU A 121 2.95 -6.31 -4.64
CA LEU A 121 2.98 -7.08 -5.88
C LEU A 121 4.27 -7.88 -6.05
N CYS A 122 5.44 -7.29 -5.74
CA CYS A 122 6.72 -7.99 -5.73
C CYS A 122 6.72 -9.16 -4.73
N PHE A 123 6.22 -8.95 -3.51
CA PHE A 123 6.12 -9.99 -2.48
C PHE A 123 5.13 -11.09 -2.89
N ALA A 124 3.98 -10.74 -3.44
CA ALA A 124 3.02 -11.72 -3.96
C ALA A 124 3.61 -12.54 -5.11
N ARG A 125 4.37 -11.90 -6.02
CA ARG A 125 5.07 -12.59 -7.10
C ARG A 125 6.14 -13.54 -6.55
N TRP A 126 6.91 -13.11 -5.57
CA TRP A 126 7.88 -13.96 -4.87
C TRP A 126 7.19 -15.15 -4.18
N ALA A 127 6.13 -14.91 -3.41
CA ALA A 127 5.33 -15.93 -2.71
C ALA A 127 4.56 -16.87 -3.65
N SER A 128 4.39 -16.47 -4.92
CA SER A 128 3.85 -17.33 -5.98
C SER A 128 4.86 -18.33 -6.53
N ARG A 129 6.16 -18.23 -6.24
CA ARG A 129 7.17 -19.18 -6.76
C ARG A 129 7.16 -20.48 -5.96
N ASN A 130 7.40 -21.61 -6.63
CA ASN A 130 7.63 -22.90 -5.99
C ASN A 130 8.84 -23.62 -6.64
N PRO A 131 9.89 -23.98 -5.88
CA PRO A 131 10.06 -23.74 -4.44
C PRO A 131 10.19 -22.25 -4.09
N LEU A 132 9.83 -21.91 -2.85
CA LEU A 132 10.01 -20.56 -2.34
C LEU A 132 11.51 -20.28 -2.18
N GLN A 133 11.98 -19.18 -2.78
CA GLN A 133 13.39 -18.81 -2.73
C GLN A 133 13.63 -17.87 -1.54
N THR A 134 13.91 -18.43 -0.36
CA THR A 134 14.00 -17.66 0.90
C THR A 134 15.03 -16.53 0.83
N ARG A 135 16.22 -16.79 0.23
CA ARG A 135 17.26 -15.76 0.04
C ARG A 135 16.75 -14.57 -0.79
N ALA A 136 16.02 -14.84 -1.86
CA ALA A 136 15.40 -13.78 -2.67
C ALA A 136 14.34 -13.00 -1.88
N GLY A 137 13.63 -13.67 -0.96
CA GLY A 137 12.68 -13.03 -0.05
C GLY A 137 13.36 -12.07 0.92
N PHE A 138 14.48 -12.47 1.53
CA PHE A 138 15.26 -11.59 2.39
C PHE A 138 15.84 -10.38 1.63
N HIS A 139 16.33 -10.57 0.40
CA HIS A 139 16.76 -9.45 -0.42
C HIS A 139 15.60 -8.50 -0.75
N LEU A 140 14.43 -9.04 -1.11
CA LEU A 140 13.26 -8.22 -1.40
C LEU A 140 12.81 -7.42 -0.16
N LEU A 141 12.81 -8.05 1.01
CA LEU A 141 12.54 -7.37 2.28
C LEU A 141 13.55 -6.26 2.57
N GLY A 142 14.85 -6.57 2.47
CA GLY A 142 15.91 -5.58 2.67
C GLY A 142 15.79 -4.41 1.69
N LEU A 143 15.56 -4.67 0.41
CA LEU A 143 15.36 -3.64 -0.61
C LEU A 143 14.12 -2.79 -0.34
N SER A 144 12.99 -3.40 0.03
CA SER A 144 11.76 -2.68 0.33
C SER A 144 11.93 -1.78 1.57
N LEU A 145 12.60 -2.29 2.61
CA LEU A 145 12.91 -1.51 3.81
C LEU A 145 13.85 -0.35 3.50
N THR A 146 14.96 -0.60 2.79
CA THR A 146 15.90 0.45 2.40
C THR A 146 15.23 1.51 1.55
N PHE A 147 14.42 1.13 0.56
CA PHE A 147 13.72 2.08 -0.28
C PHE A 147 12.66 2.87 0.49
N SER A 148 11.94 2.24 1.42
CA SER A 148 11.02 2.96 2.33
C SER A 148 11.75 3.97 3.21
N LEU A 149 12.93 3.62 3.73
CA LEU A 149 13.78 4.51 4.55
C LEU A 149 14.28 5.71 3.74
N LEU A 150 14.74 5.46 2.51
CA LEU A 150 15.17 6.53 1.62
C LEU A 150 14.00 7.43 1.21
N TRP A 151 12.82 6.85 0.94
CA TRP A 151 11.61 7.59 0.64
C TRP A 151 11.18 8.47 1.82
N GLY A 152 11.10 7.91 3.03
CA GLY A 152 10.77 8.68 4.24
C GLY A 152 11.79 9.79 4.52
N ALA A 153 13.09 9.52 4.37
CA ALA A 153 14.13 10.54 4.50
C ALA A 153 13.99 11.66 3.45
N LEU A 154 13.59 11.33 2.22
CA LEU A 154 13.32 12.31 1.17
C LEU A 154 12.10 13.17 1.52
N VAL A 155 11.01 12.56 1.96
CA VAL A 155 9.78 13.24 2.42
C VAL A 155 10.09 14.24 3.55
N MET A 156 10.94 13.87 4.51
CA MET A 156 11.33 14.77 5.61
C MET A 156 12.09 16.03 5.16
N VAL A 157 12.78 16.00 4.02
CA VAL A 157 13.65 17.10 3.56
C VAL A 157 13.11 17.84 2.33
N THR A 158 11.98 17.39 1.79
CA THR A 158 11.35 18.01 0.62
C THR A 158 10.05 18.68 1.01
N PRO A 159 9.76 19.89 0.48
CA PRO A 159 8.49 20.53 0.74
C PRO A 159 7.36 19.67 0.19
N ASP A 160 6.23 19.71 0.86
CA ASP A 160 5.04 19.00 0.40
C ASP A 160 4.63 19.49 -1.00
N ILE A 161 4.25 18.55 -1.86
CA ILE A 161 3.87 18.84 -3.25
C ILE A 161 2.35 18.68 -3.33
N PRO A 162 1.60 19.79 -3.41
CA PRO A 162 0.15 19.74 -3.46
C PRO A 162 -0.35 19.07 -4.75
N ILE A 163 -1.44 18.31 -4.65
CA ILE A 163 -2.12 17.78 -5.82
C ILE A 163 -3.00 18.89 -6.43
N PRO A 164 -2.74 19.37 -7.67
CA PRO A 164 -3.32 20.62 -8.17
C PRO A 164 -4.85 20.69 -8.24
N TYR A 165 -5.52 19.56 -8.38
CA TYR A 165 -6.99 19.47 -8.51
C TYR A 165 -7.70 19.09 -7.22
N LEU A 166 -6.93 18.91 -6.15
CA LEU A 166 -7.37 18.50 -4.81
C LEU A 166 -7.04 19.60 -3.79
N GLN A 167 -7.05 20.86 -4.22
CA GLN A 167 -6.90 22.01 -3.33
C GLN A 167 -8.27 22.66 -3.13
N PRO A 168 -8.56 23.18 -1.92
CA PRO A 168 -9.80 23.90 -1.63
C PRO A 168 -9.97 25.18 -2.46
#